data_AF-A0A1B2DRU8-F1
#
_entry.id   AF-A0A1B2DRU8-F1
#
_cell.length_a   1.000
_cell.length_b   1.000
_cell.length_c   1.000
_cell.angle_alpha   90.00
_cell.angle_beta   90.00
_cell.angle_gamma   90.00
#
_symmetry.space_group_name_H-M   'P 1'
#
loop_
_entity.id
_entity.type
_entity.pdbx_description
1 polymer ?
#
loop_
_entity_poly.entity_id
_entity_poly.type
_entity_poly.pdbx_seq_one_letter_code
_entity_poly.pdbx_strand_id
1 'polypeptide(L)'
;MNVEKKTNNKKQKRLIRIILAAAIPCLFILSALTSSYSDYSKAHSLLESKNYKEAIVQFENLGDYKDSVQMAAEANYLLGTQQLNSKLYKDAALTFKKIKDYRDSARMSKESTYIYALGLKSSKNYSESLNEFLSIRDYKDSEAQIKEVTNLKEYYEDSYQRPEIKSPSVGMTKQEVLDSTWGKPIDINKTTTKYGVSEQWVYKNYKYIYFEDGIVTTIQN
;
A
#
# COMPACT_ATOMS: atom_id res chain seq x y z
N MET A 1 3.18 56.44 -67.53
CA MET A 1 2.58 56.71 -66.20
C MET A 1 1.76 55.55 -65.58
N ASN A 2 1.28 54.56 -66.35
CA ASN A 2 0.39 53.50 -65.83
C ASN A 2 1.12 52.25 -65.28
N VAL A 3 2.36 52.00 -65.72
CA VAL A 3 3.15 50.82 -65.31
C VAL A 3 3.68 50.97 -63.89
N GLU A 4 4.21 52.14 -63.54
CA GLU A 4 4.86 52.43 -62.25
C GLU A 4 3.88 52.35 -61.06
N LYS A 5 2.64 52.84 -61.22
CA LYS A 5 1.55 52.65 -60.25
C LYS A 5 1.21 51.17 -60.04
N LYS A 6 1.25 50.35 -61.09
CA LYS A 6 0.94 48.92 -61.03
C LYS A 6 2.01 48.14 -60.25
N THR A 7 3.28 48.51 -60.42
CA THR A 7 4.42 47.91 -59.71
C THR A 7 4.43 48.27 -58.22
N ASN A 8 4.14 49.52 -57.88
CA ASN A 8 4.04 49.97 -56.48
C ASN A 8 2.88 49.29 -55.74
N ASN A 9 1.73 49.13 -56.40
CA ASN A 9 0.57 48.46 -55.81
C ASN A 9 0.84 46.96 -55.55
N LYS A 10 1.58 46.28 -56.43
CA LYS A 10 2.04 44.90 -56.18
C LYS A 10 3.01 44.80 -55.00
N LYS A 11 3.96 45.73 -54.85
CA LYS A 11 4.91 45.77 -53.72
C LYS A 11 4.21 46.02 -52.38
N GLN A 12 3.29 46.99 -52.32
CA GLN A 12 2.48 47.27 -51.11
C GLN A 12 1.64 46.06 -50.68
N LYS A 13 0.95 45.39 -51.61
CA LYS A 13 0.17 44.18 -51.30
C LYS A 13 1.05 43.04 -50.78
N ARG A 14 2.31 42.94 -51.23
CA ARG A 14 3.28 41.95 -50.74
C ARG A 14 3.75 42.26 -49.32
N LEU A 15 4.03 43.53 -49.02
CA LEU A 15 4.37 44.02 -47.67
C LEU A 15 3.24 43.80 -46.65
N ILE A 16 2.00 44.13 -47.01
CA ILE A 16 0.82 43.91 -46.14
C ILE A 16 0.63 42.43 -45.80
N ARG A 17 0.82 41.54 -46.78
CA ARG A 17 0.75 40.08 -46.56
C ARG A 17 1.81 39.58 -45.59
N ILE A 18 3.03 40.11 -45.66
CA ILE A 18 4.12 39.74 -44.75
C ILE A 18 3.82 40.23 -43.33
N ILE A 19 3.34 41.47 -43.18
CA ILE A 19 2.97 42.03 -41.87
C ILE A 19 1.81 41.25 -41.25
N LEU A 20 0.76 40.93 -42.01
CA LEU A 20 -0.36 40.10 -41.52
C LEU A 20 0.09 38.68 -41.15
N ALA A 21 0.97 38.07 -41.96
CA ALA A 21 1.52 36.75 -41.68
C ALA A 21 2.43 36.72 -40.44
N ALA A 22 3.05 37.84 -40.06
CA ALA A 22 3.81 37.97 -38.81
C ALA A 22 2.93 38.38 -37.62
N ALA A 23 1.90 39.20 -37.84
CA ALA A 23 1.01 39.69 -36.79
C ALA A 23 0.09 38.61 -36.21
N ILE A 24 -0.39 37.68 -37.04
CA ILE A 24 -1.25 36.56 -36.60
C ILE A 24 -0.52 35.65 -35.60
N PRO A 25 0.67 35.08 -35.89
CA PRO A 25 1.42 34.31 -34.91
C PRO A 25 1.81 35.13 -33.67
N CYS A 26 2.13 36.43 -33.82
CA CYS A 26 2.35 37.32 -32.67
C CYS A 26 1.11 37.47 -31.78
N LEU A 27 -0.10 37.63 -32.34
CA LEU A 27 -1.34 37.69 -31.57
C LEU A 27 -1.64 36.36 -30.87
N PHE A 28 -1.43 35.23 -31.54
CA PHE A 28 -1.58 33.90 -30.94
C PHE A 28 -0.60 33.70 -29.77
N ILE A 29 0.68 34.07 -29.94
CA ILE A 29 1.70 34.02 -28.89
C ILE A 29 1.31 34.94 -27.73
N LEU A 30 0.82 36.16 -28.00
CA LEU A 30 0.39 37.10 -26.97
C LEU A 30 -0.84 36.57 -26.20
N SER A 31 -1.82 35.98 -26.88
CA SER A 31 -2.97 35.35 -26.22
C SER A 31 -2.57 34.13 -25.39
N ALA A 32 -1.65 33.30 -25.87
CA ALA A 32 -1.13 32.14 -25.13
C ALA A 32 -0.34 32.57 -23.89
N LEU A 33 0.44 33.65 -23.98
CA LEU A 33 1.15 34.23 -22.84
C LEU A 33 0.18 34.78 -21.78
N THR A 34 -0.93 35.40 -22.18
CA THR A 34 -1.95 35.87 -21.23
C THR A 34 -2.69 34.72 -20.54
N SER A 35 -2.98 33.62 -21.24
CA SER A 35 -3.58 32.43 -20.60
C SER A 35 -2.63 31.76 -19.62
N SER A 36 -1.36 31.56 -20.00
CA SER A 36 -0.35 30.96 -19.10
C SER A 36 -0.12 31.80 -17.85
N TYR A 37 -0.20 33.14 -17.93
CA TYR A 37 -0.12 33.99 -16.75
C TYR A 37 -1.32 33.80 -15.80
N SER A 38 -2.54 33.78 -16.34
CA SER A 38 -3.76 33.56 -15.55
C SER A 38 -3.72 32.20 -14.85
N ASP A 39 -3.37 31.15 -15.58
CA ASP A 39 -3.29 29.77 -15.04
C ASP A 39 -2.19 29.66 -13.96
N TYR A 40 -1.05 30.32 -14.15
CA TYR A 40 0.01 30.37 -13.16
C TYR A 40 -0.42 31.09 -11.87
N SER A 41 -1.13 32.22 -11.99
CA SER A 41 -1.70 32.93 -10.83
C SER A 41 -2.70 32.06 -10.07
N LYS A 42 -3.57 31.35 -10.81
CA LYS A 42 -4.53 30.40 -10.24
C LYS A 42 -3.84 29.25 -9.51
N ALA A 43 -2.78 28.68 -10.08
CA ALA A 43 -2.01 27.60 -9.46
C ALA A 43 -1.42 28.02 -8.10
N HIS A 44 -0.88 29.24 -7.99
CA HIS A 44 -0.44 29.81 -6.71
C HIS A 44 -1.58 29.99 -5.72
N SER A 45 -2.74 30.50 -6.14
CA SER A 45 -3.92 30.62 -5.26
C SER A 45 -4.38 29.25 -4.72
N LEU A 46 -4.31 28.20 -5.52
CA LEU A 46 -4.59 26.82 -5.10
C LEU A 46 -3.57 26.33 -4.06
N LEU A 47 -2.29 26.69 -4.22
CA LEU A 47 -1.23 26.34 -3.27
C LEU A 47 -1.45 27.02 -1.91
N GLU A 48 -1.75 28.32 -1.90
CA GLU A 48 -2.05 29.10 -0.68
C GLU A 48 -3.29 28.57 0.06
N SER A 49 -4.30 28.11 -0.69
CA SER A 49 -5.50 27.47 -0.11
C SER A 49 -5.29 25.99 0.25
N LYS A 50 -4.06 25.48 0.16
CA LYS A 50 -3.66 24.08 0.43
C LYS A 50 -4.36 23.05 -0.47
N ASN A 51 -4.93 23.49 -1.58
CA ASN A 51 -5.49 22.61 -2.60
C ASN A 51 -4.37 22.08 -3.50
N TYR A 52 -3.45 21.33 -2.89
CA TYR A 52 -2.20 20.95 -3.52
C TYR A 52 -2.39 20.07 -4.76
N LYS A 53 -3.38 19.16 -4.75
CA LYS A 53 -3.64 18.27 -5.90
C LYS A 53 -4.01 19.07 -7.15
N GLU A 54 -4.90 20.05 -7.01
CA GLU A 54 -5.27 20.91 -8.13
C GLU A 54 -4.11 21.83 -8.53
N ALA A 55 -3.36 22.38 -7.57
CA ALA A 55 -2.18 23.20 -7.85
C ALA A 55 -1.12 22.44 -8.67
N ILE A 56 -0.83 21.18 -8.30
CA ILE A 56 0.10 20.30 -9.01
C ILE A 56 -0.31 20.18 -10.49
N VAL A 57 -1.58 19.83 -10.75
CA VAL A 57 -2.07 19.66 -12.13
C VAL A 57 -1.93 20.97 -12.93
N GLN A 58 -2.25 22.12 -12.33
CA GLN A 58 -2.12 23.40 -13.02
C GLN A 58 -0.64 23.73 -13.32
N PHE A 59 0.27 23.54 -12.37
CA PHE A 59 1.70 23.76 -12.59
C PHE A 59 2.32 22.78 -13.59
N GLU A 60 1.90 21.51 -13.59
CA GLU A 60 2.34 20.51 -14.58
C GLU A 60 1.88 20.89 -15.99
N ASN A 61 0.64 21.36 -16.16
CA ASN A 61 0.11 21.82 -17.44
C ASN A 61 0.84 23.04 -18.00
N LEU A 62 1.42 23.88 -17.13
CA LEU A 62 2.18 25.06 -17.52
C LEU A 62 3.58 24.73 -18.04
N GLY A 63 4.12 23.53 -17.75
CA GLY A 63 5.43 23.08 -18.20
C GLY A 63 6.55 24.07 -17.86
N ASP A 64 7.31 24.49 -18.87
CA ASP A 64 8.48 25.39 -18.71
C ASP A 64 8.09 26.87 -18.53
N TYR A 65 6.81 27.20 -18.40
CA TYR A 65 6.42 28.58 -18.12
C TYR A 65 6.90 28.99 -16.72
N LYS A 66 7.84 29.94 -16.67
CA LYS A 66 8.48 30.42 -15.43
C LYS A 66 9.12 29.25 -14.65
N ASP A 67 8.79 29.12 -13.38
CA ASP A 67 9.27 28.10 -12.44
C ASP A 67 8.20 27.03 -12.16
N SER A 68 7.22 26.86 -13.07
CA SER A 68 6.08 25.96 -12.84
C SER A 68 6.50 24.51 -12.53
N VAL A 69 7.54 23.98 -13.18
CA VAL A 69 8.11 22.66 -12.83
C VAL A 69 8.57 22.59 -11.37
N GLN A 70 9.24 23.64 -10.88
CA GLN A 70 9.69 23.70 -9.48
C GLN A 70 8.51 23.89 -8.52
N MET A 71 7.49 24.66 -8.90
CA MET A 71 6.28 24.84 -8.11
C MET A 71 5.40 23.58 -8.05
N ALA A 72 5.34 22.78 -9.12
CA ALA A 72 4.71 21.46 -9.10
C ALA A 72 5.44 20.53 -8.11
N ALA A 73 6.78 20.59 -8.07
CA ALA A 73 7.55 19.82 -7.11
C ALA A 73 7.31 20.28 -5.66
N GLU A 74 7.23 21.59 -5.42
CA GLU A 74 6.90 22.14 -4.09
C GLU A 74 5.49 21.76 -3.64
N ALA A 75 4.50 21.86 -4.53
CA ALA A 75 3.13 21.48 -4.24
C ALA A 75 3.02 19.97 -3.90
N ASN A 76 3.75 19.11 -4.61
CA ASN A 76 3.88 17.69 -4.25
C ASN A 76 4.54 17.50 -2.87
N TYR A 77 5.60 18.26 -2.56
CA TYR A 77 6.28 18.17 -1.27
C TYR A 77 5.36 18.54 -0.10
N LEU A 78 4.60 19.62 -0.26
CA LEU A 78 3.59 20.06 0.72
C LEU A 78 2.44 19.05 0.86
N LEU A 79 1.98 18.46 -0.25
CA LEU A 79 0.98 17.38 -0.22
C LEU A 79 1.49 16.15 0.53
N GLY A 80 2.72 15.70 0.26
CA GLY A 80 3.34 14.58 0.96
C GLY A 80 3.46 14.84 2.46
N THR A 81 3.83 16.08 2.83
CA THR A 81 3.90 16.51 4.23
C THR A 81 2.52 16.51 4.90
N GLN A 82 1.49 16.98 4.19
CA GLN A 82 0.11 16.90 4.68
C GLN A 82 -0.34 15.44 4.88
N GLN A 83 -0.03 14.56 3.94
CA GLN A 83 -0.34 13.14 4.03
C GLN A 83 0.35 12.48 5.24
N LEU A 84 1.61 12.82 5.52
CA LEU A 84 2.31 12.38 6.73
C LEU A 84 1.59 12.83 8.01
N ASN A 85 1.21 14.10 8.08
CA ASN A 85 0.47 14.65 9.23
C ASN A 85 -0.89 13.96 9.41
N SER A 86 -1.52 13.53 8.31
CA SER A 86 -2.74 12.74 8.31
C SER A 86 -2.52 11.23 8.46
N LYS A 87 -1.27 10.77 8.68
CA LYS A 87 -0.87 9.36 8.82
C LYS A 87 -1.17 8.49 7.58
N LEU A 88 -1.34 9.11 6.42
CA LEU A 88 -1.53 8.46 5.13
C LEU A 88 -0.16 8.07 4.55
N TYR A 89 0.57 7.21 5.26
CA TYR A 89 1.99 6.94 4.98
C TYR A 89 2.25 6.35 3.59
N LYS A 90 1.37 5.46 3.11
CA LYS A 90 1.45 4.90 1.75
C LYS A 90 1.37 5.99 0.68
N ASP A 91 0.38 6.89 0.81
CA ASP A 91 0.17 7.97 -0.13
C ASP A 91 1.34 8.96 -0.09
N ALA A 92 1.80 9.32 1.12
CA ALA A 92 2.98 10.17 1.30
C ALA A 92 4.21 9.58 0.61
N ALA A 93 4.48 8.29 0.80
CA ALA A 93 5.60 7.61 0.17
C ALA A 93 5.58 7.73 -1.36
N LEU A 94 4.40 7.53 -1.97
CA LEU A 94 4.19 7.66 -3.41
C LEU A 94 4.35 9.10 -3.89
N THR A 95 3.79 10.08 -3.16
CA THR A 95 3.91 11.50 -3.51
C THR A 95 5.37 11.95 -3.50
N PHE A 96 6.12 11.64 -2.44
CA PHE A 96 7.54 11.99 -2.37
C PHE A 96 8.40 11.26 -3.41
N LYS A 97 8.03 10.02 -3.77
CA LYS A 97 8.73 9.25 -4.81
C LYS A 97 8.67 9.93 -6.18
N LYS A 98 7.58 10.64 -6.50
CA LYS A 98 7.44 11.38 -7.77
C LYS A 98 8.45 12.51 -7.90
N ILE A 99 8.87 13.09 -6.78
CA ILE A 99 9.75 14.26 -6.70
C ILE A 99 11.07 13.90 -6.01
N LYS A 100 11.60 12.69 -6.26
CA LYS A 100 12.76 12.13 -5.55
C LYS A 100 13.98 13.06 -5.47
N ASP A 101 14.21 13.89 -6.49
CA ASP A 101 15.36 14.80 -6.61
C ASP A 101 15.09 16.19 -5.98
N TYR A 102 13.87 16.42 -5.48
CA TYR A 102 13.47 17.66 -4.83
C TYR A 102 13.67 17.58 -3.32
N ARG A 103 14.53 18.45 -2.77
CA ARG A 103 14.84 18.52 -1.33
C ARG A 103 15.24 17.14 -0.78
N ASP A 104 14.65 16.72 0.32
CA ASP A 104 14.85 15.42 0.96
C ASP A 104 13.74 14.39 0.61
N SER A 105 13.00 14.61 -0.47
CA SER A 105 11.85 13.75 -0.84
C SER A 105 12.23 12.29 -1.02
N ALA A 106 13.40 11.97 -1.59
CA ALA A 106 13.86 10.57 -1.66
C ALA A 106 13.95 9.92 -0.27
N ARG A 107 14.45 10.65 0.73
CA ARG A 107 14.52 10.19 2.13
C ARG A 107 13.12 10.11 2.74
N MET A 108 12.27 11.12 2.53
CA MET A 108 10.90 11.13 3.07
C MET A 108 10.04 10.01 2.48
N SER A 109 10.25 9.65 1.21
CA SER A 109 9.61 8.50 0.56
C SER A 109 9.98 7.21 1.28
N LYS A 110 11.28 6.96 1.50
CA LYS A 110 11.76 5.78 2.25
C LYS A 110 11.24 5.77 3.70
N GLU A 111 11.25 6.91 4.38
CA GLU A 111 10.73 7.03 5.75
C GLU A 111 9.24 6.71 5.84
N SER A 112 8.45 7.24 4.91
CA SER A 112 7.01 6.99 4.83
C SER A 112 6.71 5.51 4.56
N THR A 113 7.46 4.88 3.64
CA THR A 113 7.36 3.44 3.37
C THR A 113 7.72 2.61 4.61
N TYR A 114 8.78 2.99 5.34
CA TYR A 114 9.20 2.30 6.56
C TYR A 114 8.09 2.31 7.63
N ILE A 115 7.50 3.47 7.90
CA ILE A 115 6.41 3.60 8.88
C ILE A 115 5.16 2.82 8.41
N TYR A 116 4.83 2.86 7.12
CA TYR A 116 3.73 2.08 6.56
C TYR A 116 3.96 0.57 6.73
N ALA A 117 5.16 0.08 6.44
CA ALA A 117 5.54 -1.32 6.59
C ALA A 117 5.45 -1.79 8.06
N LEU A 118 5.86 -0.96 9.02
CA LEU A 118 5.67 -1.23 10.45
C LEU A 118 4.19 -1.31 10.85
N GLY A 119 3.35 -0.45 10.28
CA GLY A 119 1.89 -0.50 10.46
C GLY A 119 1.31 -1.83 9.97
N LEU A 120 1.69 -2.24 8.75
CA LEU A 120 1.29 -3.53 8.18
C LEU A 120 1.74 -4.72 9.04
N LYS A 121 3.00 -4.70 9.52
CA LYS A 121 3.52 -5.70 10.46
C LYS A 121 2.64 -5.79 11.72
N SER A 122 2.31 -4.64 12.31
CA SER A 122 1.51 -4.55 13.53
C SER A 122 0.08 -5.07 13.33
N SER A 123 -0.49 -4.87 12.13
CA SER A 123 -1.79 -5.42 11.73
C SER A 123 -1.73 -6.87 11.26
N LYS A 124 -0.58 -7.55 11.41
CA LYS A 124 -0.30 -8.92 10.94
C LYS A 124 -0.44 -9.12 9.44
N ASN A 125 -0.43 -8.05 8.66
CA ASN A 125 -0.37 -8.11 7.21
C ASN A 125 1.09 -8.31 6.75
N TYR A 126 1.63 -9.49 7.08
CA TYR A 126 3.06 -9.76 6.94
C TYR A 126 3.53 -9.80 5.48
N SER A 127 2.70 -10.31 4.57
CA SER A 127 3.06 -10.35 3.15
C SER A 127 3.23 -8.95 2.55
N GLU A 128 2.30 -8.03 2.82
CA GLU A 128 2.46 -6.65 2.35
C GLU A 128 3.60 -5.94 3.09
N SER A 129 3.72 -6.12 4.41
CA SER A 129 4.81 -5.53 5.20
C SER A 129 6.19 -5.93 4.66
N LEU A 130 6.38 -7.20 4.34
CA LEU A 130 7.61 -7.74 3.77
C LEU A 130 7.94 -7.09 2.43
N ASN A 131 6.96 -6.94 1.54
CA ASN A 131 7.16 -6.30 0.25
C ASN A 131 7.61 -4.83 0.40
N GLU A 132 6.99 -4.10 1.33
CA GLU A 132 7.35 -2.70 1.58
C GLU A 132 8.77 -2.59 2.15
N PHE A 133 9.16 -3.39 3.14
CA PHE A 133 10.54 -3.38 3.66
C PHE A 133 11.57 -3.80 2.62
N LEU A 134 11.27 -4.78 1.75
CA LEU A 134 12.15 -5.18 0.66
C LEU A 134 12.42 -4.03 -0.32
N SER A 135 11.43 -3.17 -0.55
CA SER A 135 11.57 -2.00 -1.44
C SER A 135 12.53 -0.93 -0.89
N ILE A 136 12.79 -0.94 0.41
CA ILE A 136 13.67 0.00 1.13
C ILE A 136 14.74 -0.73 1.95
N ARG A 137 15.24 -1.87 1.44
CA ARG A 137 16.16 -2.76 2.17
C ARG A 137 17.40 -2.05 2.72
N ASP A 138 17.87 -0.98 2.07
CA ASP A 138 19.03 -0.18 2.45
C ASP A 138 18.72 0.95 3.46
N TYR A 139 17.49 1.03 3.97
CA TYR A 139 17.03 2.10 4.82
C TYR A 139 16.81 1.65 6.27
N LYS A 140 17.43 2.34 7.23
CA LYS A 140 17.35 2.03 8.67
C LYS A 140 17.65 0.53 8.93
N ASP A 141 16.85 -0.13 9.76
CA ASP A 141 16.94 -1.55 10.10
C ASP A 141 16.00 -2.40 9.22
N SER A 142 15.59 -1.94 8.04
CA SER A 142 14.65 -2.67 7.17
C SER A 142 15.12 -4.10 6.87
N GLU A 143 16.42 -4.33 6.73
CA GLU A 143 16.98 -5.68 6.58
C GLU A 143 16.73 -6.58 7.80
N ALA A 144 16.79 -6.05 9.02
CA ALA A 144 16.43 -6.79 10.23
C ALA A 144 14.91 -7.03 10.30
N GLN A 145 14.11 -6.01 9.95
CA GLN A 145 12.64 -6.11 9.89
C GLN A 145 12.17 -7.17 8.89
N ILE A 146 12.83 -7.31 7.73
CA ILE A 146 12.55 -8.37 6.75
C ILE A 146 12.66 -9.76 7.40
N LYS A 147 13.72 -10.02 8.16
CA LYS A 147 13.92 -11.30 8.85
C LYS A 147 12.84 -11.53 9.90
N GLU A 148 12.53 -10.52 10.71
CA GLU A 148 11.50 -10.60 11.74
C GLU A 148 10.11 -10.88 11.15
N VAL A 149 9.71 -10.13 10.13
CA VAL A 149 8.42 -10.29 9.45
C VAL A 149 8.31 -11.65 8.76
N THR A 150 9.41 -12.15 8.19
CA THR A 150 9.45 -13.49 7.58
C THR A 150 9.19 -14.57 8.63
N ASN A 151 9.88 -14.53 9.76
CA ASN A 151 9.69 -15.49 10.85
C ASN A 151 8.27 -15.41 11.42
N LEU A 152 7.71 -14.20 11.58
CA LEU A 152 6.33 -14.02 12.02
C LEU A 152 5.36 -14.64 11.02
N LYS A 153 5.54 -14.37 9.73
CA LYS A 153 4.70 -14.95 8.67
C LYS A 153 4.72 -16.48 8.74
N GLU A 154 5.90 -17.10 8.79
CA GLU A 154 6.05 -18.55 8.90
C GLU A 154 5.39 -19.12 10.15
N TYR A 155 5.59 -18.48 11.31
CA TYR A 155 4.97 -18.89 12.57
C TYR A 155 3.43 -18.88 12.48
N TYR A 156 2.85 -17.82 11.91
CA TYR A 156 1.40 -17.74 11.78
C TYR A 156 0.86 -18.70 10.73
N GLU A 157 1.54 -18.87 9.60
CA GLU A 157 1.16 -19.87 8.58
C GLU A 157 1.18 -21.30 9.16
N ASP A 158 2.21 -21.67 9.92
CA ASP A 158 2.28 -22.94 10.64
C ASP A 158 1.14 -23.09 11.67
N SER A 159 0.85 -22.02 12.43
CA SER A 159 -0.21 -22.05 13.45
C SER A 159 -1.60 -22.34 12.88
N TYR A 160 -1.89 -21.89 11.65
CA TYR A 160 -3.16 -22.17 10.96
C TYR A 160 -3.21 -23.58 10.34
N GLN A 161 -2.06 -24.19 10.05
CA GLN A 161 -2.00 -25.57 9.57
C GLN A 161 -2.05 -26.60 10.69
N ARG A 162 -1.93 -26.17 11.95
CA ARG A 162 -2.05 -27.06 13.10
C ARG A 162 -3.52 -27.47 13.26
N PRO A 163 -3.86 -28.76 13.10
CA PRO A 163 -5.24 -29.20 13.29
C PRO A 163 -5.69 -28.82 14.71
N GLU A 164 -6.89 -28.25 14.82
CA GLU A 164 -7.48 -27.95 16.12
C GLU A 164 -7.58 -29.24 16.91
N ILE A 165 -6.74 -29.39 17.94
CA ILE A 165 -6.73 -30.55 18.82
C ILE A 165 -8.02 -30.47 19.65
N LYS A 166 -9.01 -31.28 19.27
CA LYS A 166 -10.33 -31.29 19.93
C LYS A 166 -10.19 -31.87 21.33
N SER A 167 -11.02 -31.39 22.27
CA SER A 167 -11.20 -32.11 23.53
C SER A 167 -11.95 -33.41 23.27
N PRO A 168 -11.70 -34.49 24.04
CA PRO A 168 -12.47 -35.72 23.93
C PRO A 168 -13.97 -35.45 23.94
N SER A 169 -14.70 -36.10 23.04
CA SER A 169 -16.16 -36.05 22.99
C SER A 169 -16.73 -37.46 22.82
N VAL A 170 -17.98 -37.65 23.25
CA VAL A 170 -18.73 -38.87 22.96
C VAL A 170 -18.78 -39.10 21.45
N GLY A 171 -18.59 -40.34 21.03
CA GLY A 171 -18.51 -40.76 19.63
C GLY A 171 -17.09 -40.80 19.04
N MET A 172 -16.07 -40.26 19.72
CA MET A 172 -14.68 -40.39 19.25
C MET A 172 -14.18 -41.83 19.31
N THR A 173 -13.30 -42.20 18.39
CA THR A 173 -12.50 -43.43 18.45
C THR A 173 -11.36 -43.29 19.46
N LYS A 174 -10.76 -44.42 19.84
CA LYS A 174 -9.54 -44.43 20.67
C LYS A 174 -8.41 -43.58 20.08
N GLN A 175 -8.21 -43.64 18.76
CA GLN A 175 -7.16 -42.87 18.11
C GLN A 175 -7.45 -41.37 18.17
N GLU A 176 -8.69 -40.95 17.92
CA GLU A 176 -9.10 -39.54 18.06
C GLU A 176 -8.95 -39.03 19.50
N VAL A 177 -9.17 -39.88 20.51
CA VAL A 177 -8.91 -39.52 21.91
C VAL A 177 -7.40 -39.42 22.20
N LEU A 178 -6.57 -40.29 21.64
CA LEU A 178 -5.11 -40.18 21.77
C LEU A 178 -4.55 -38.92 21.09
N ASP A 179 -5.21 -38.48 20.02
CA ASP A 179 -4.86 -37.27 19.26
C ASP A 179 -5.56 -36.01 19.79
N SER A 180 -6.34 -36.13 20.88
CA SER A 180 -7.10 -35.06 21.53
C SER A 180 -6.30 -34.28 22.58
N THR A 181 -6.92 -33.29 23.22
CA THR A 181 -6.30 -32.52 24.32
C THR A 181 -5.97 -33.35 25.55
N TRP A 182 -6.58 -34.54 25.71
CA TRP A 182 -6.29 -35.42 26.86
C TRP A 182 -5.14 -36.38 26.58
N GLY A 183 -4.87 -36.69 25.31
CA GLY A 183 -3.76 -37.55 24.91
C GLY A 183 -3.81 -38.95 25.52
N LYS A 184 -2.63 -39.49 25.86
CA LYS A 184 -2.49 -40.84 26.43
C LYS A 184 -3.01 -40.90 27.88
N PRO A 185 -3.85 -41.89 28.23
CA PRO A 185 -4.27 -42.11 29.60
C PRO A 185 -3.12 -42.57 30.49
N ILE A 186 -3.27 -42.38 31.81
CA ILE A 186 -2.32 -42.90 32.80
C ILE A 186 -2.54 -44.38 33.10
N ASP A 187 -3.75 -44.88 32.89
CA ASP A 187 -4.11 -46.28 33.09
C ASP A 187 -5.31 -46.67 32.21
N ILE A 188 -5.40 -47.95 31.85
CA ILE A 188 -6.47 -48.51 31.01
C ILE A 188 -6.98 -49.80 31.64
N ASN A 189 -8.23 -49.77 32.09
CA ASN A 189 -8.95 -50.97 32.51
C ASN A 189 -9.77 -51.52 31.34
N LYS A 190 -9.51 -52.76 30.92
CA LYS A 190 -10.16 -53.39 29.76
C LYS A 190 -10.85 -54.69 30.15
N THR A 191 -12.11 -54.84 29.76
CA THR A 191 -12.87 -56.08 29.90
C THR A 191 -13.33 -56.55 28.52
N THR A 192 -13.19 -57.84 28.24
CA THR A 192 -13.66 -58.46 27.00
C THR A 192 -14.58 -59.63 27.34
N THR A 193 -15.78 -59.60 26.78
CA THR A 193 -16.79 -60.64 26.98
C THR A 193 -17.29 -61.17 25.64
N LYS A 194 -18.15 -62.18 25.66
CA LYS A 194 -18.84 -62.66 24.45
C LYS A 194 -19.75 -61.62 23.79
N TYR A 195 -20.05 -60.51 24.47
CA TYR A 195 -20.96 -59.46 24.02
C TYR A 195 -20.26 -58.20 23.52
N GLY A 196 -18.94 -58.05 23.71
CA GLY A 196 -18.20 -56.85 23.31
C GLY A 196 -16.99 -56.55 24.18
N VAL A 197 -16.37 -55.41 23.91
CA VAL A 197 -15.19 -54.90 24.62
C VAL A 197 -15.50 -53.56 25.26
N SER A 198 -15.40 -53.49 26.59
CA SER A 198 -15.51 -52.24 27.35
C SER A 198 -14.16 -51.82 27.92
N GLU A 199 -13.87 -50.51 27.86
CA GLU A 199 -12.64 -49.94 28.39
C GLU A 199 -12.90 -48.67 29.19
N GLN A 200 -12.18 -48.49 30.30
CA GLN A 200 -12.11 -47.24 31.05
C GLN A 200 -10.68 -46.73 30.99
N TRP A 201 -10.52 -45.56 30.39
CA TRP A 201 -9.25 -44.83 30.32
C TRP A 201 -9.21 -43.79 31.44
N VAL A 202 -8.18 -43.88 32.28
CA VAL A 202 -8.00 -43.03 33.46
C VAL A 202 -7.04 -41.91 33.14
N TYR A 203 -7.38 -40.69 33.58
CA TYR A 203 -6.56 -39.50 33.45
C TYR A 203 -6.33 -38.83 34.81
N LYS A 204 -5.38 -37.90 34.88
CA LYS A 204 -5.14 -37.10 36.08
C LYS A 204 -6.38 -36.26 36.44
N ASN A 205 -6.46 -35.84 37.70
CA ASN A 205 -7.56 -35.02 38.24
C ASN A 205 -8.94 -35.69 38.17
N TYR A 206 -9.01 -37.00 38.43
CA TYR A 206 -10.26 -37.77 38.49
C TYR A 206 -11.09 -37.72 37.20
N LYS A 207 -10.41 -37.65 36.05
CA LYS A 207 -11.02 -37.65 34.73
C LYS A 207 -11.02 -39.04 34.12
N TYR A 208 -12.12 -39.41 33.47
CA TYR A 208 -12.30 -40.75 32.90
C TYR A 208 -12.99 -40.69 31.53
N ILE A 209 -12.59 -41.60 30.65
CA ILE A 209 -13.27 -41.85 29.37
C ILE A 209 -13.66 -43.32 29.31
N TYR A 210 -14.91 -43.59 29.00
CA TYR A 210 -15.44 -44.94 28.85
C TYR A 210 -15.67 -45.23 27.37
N PHE A 211 -15.24 -46.40 26.92
CA PHE A 211 -15.39 -46.87 25.55
C PHE A 211 -16.19 -48.17 25.52
N GLU A 212 -17.05 -48.29 24.51
CA GLU A 212 -17.68 -49.55 24.10
C GLU A 212 -17.29 -49.83 22.65
N ASP A 213 -16.72 -51.01 22.40
CA ASP A 213 -16.24 -51.47 21.10
C ASP A 213 -15.35 -50.47 20.34
N GLY A 214 -14.57 -49.68 21.09
CA GLY A 214 -13.61 -48.73 20.52
C GLY A 214 -14.11 -47.28 20.40
N ILE A 215 -15.37 -47.01 20.75
CA ILE A 215 -16.00 -45.70 20.64
C ILE A 215 -16.31 -45.12 22.02
N VAL A 216 -16.00 -43.85 22.23
CA VAL A 216 -16.31 -43.14 23.48
C VAL A 216 -17.81 -43.07 23.69
N THR A 217 -18.28 -43.60 24.81
CA THR A 217 -19.70 -43.55 25.20
C THR A 217 -19.95 -42.55 26.32
N THR A 218 -18.97 -42.31 27.19
CA THR A 218 -19.11 -41.42 28.35
C THR A 218 -17.79 -40.76 28.70
N ILE A 219 -17.87 -39.50 29.13
CA ILE A 219 -16.73 -38.73 29.64
C ILE A 219 -17.13 -38.19 31.01
N GLN A 220 -16.25 -38.37 31.98
CA GLN A 220 -16.42 -37.91 33.36
C GLN A 220 -15.30 -36.94 33.73
N ASN A 221 -15.67 -35.79 34.31
CA ASN A 221 -14.79 -34.69 34.68
C ASN A 221 -15.03 -34.24 36.13
#